data_AF-Q2GZ64-F1
#
_entry.id   AF-Q2GZ64-F1
#
_cell.length_a   1.000
_cell.length_b   1.000
_cell.length_c   1.000
_cell.angle_alpha   90.00
_cell.angle_beta   90.00
_cell.angle_gamma   90.00
#
_symmetry.space_group_name_H-M   'P 1'
#
loop_
_entity.id
_entity.type
_entity.pdbx_description
1 polymer ?
#
loop_
_entity_poly.entity_id
_entity_poly.type
_entity_poly.pdbx_seq_one_letter_code
_entity_poly.pdbx_strand_id
1 'polypeptide(L)'
;MKVTRAMESILQKEDMNCEEENDNEEIPRNHKNRTIQVAAVDEASEETRGLEQAMDHKLNNKLDIINAEVLIEFRKLKDYMAEEVAKITAQLTQELPQAREELTQAHQTAARRHDESSRNHIRNEEEVKKIKDIVEAKKTPGARVLRDQLYPVKVDNVNRTVVIDHEGKILPGAAEALGEENDVQIAKLT
;
A
#
# COMPACT_ATOMS: atom_id res chain seq x y z
N MET A 1 -8.68 -4.20 43.96
CA MET A 1 -9.47 -5.39 43.57
C MET A 1 -10.51 -5.62 44.65
N LYS A 2 -11.79 -5.76 44.27
CA LYS A 2 -12.88 -6.06 45.22
C LYS A 2 -12.95 -7.58 45.36
N VAL A 3 -12.63 -8.10 46.54
CA VAL A 3 -12.84 -9.51 46.88
C VAL A 3 -14.36 -9.73 46.93
N THR A 4 -14.84 -10.69 46.16
CA THR A 4 -16.25 -11.04 46.06
C THR A 4 -16.72 -11.68 47.37
N ARG A 5 -17.88 -11.24 47.86
CA ARG A 5 -18.61 -11.71 49.06
C ARG A 5 -18.78 -13.23 49.17
N ALA A 6 -18.49 -13.99 48.11
CA ALA A 6 -18.49 -15.44 48.09
C ALA A 6 -17.24 -16.08 48.74
N MET A 7 -16.13 -15.34 48.88
CA MET A 7 -14.92 -15.85 49.55
C MET A 7 -15.00 -15.74 51.08
N GLU A 8 -15.77 -14.79 51.60
CA GLU A 8 -15.92 -14.56 53.05
C GLU A 8 -16.79 -15.64 53.73
N SER A 9 -17.75 -16.23 53.00
CA SER A 9 -18.63 -17.28 53.52
C SER A 9 -18.00 -18.68 53.54
N ILE A 10 -16.86 -18.87 52.88
CA ILE A 10 -16.13 -20.15 52.92
C ILE A 10 -15.26 -20.24 54.18
N LEU A 11 -14.75 -19.11 54.70
CA LEU A 11 -13.90 -19.08 55.90
C LEU A 11 -14.69 -19.16 57.23
N GLN A 12 -16.02 -19.13 57.21
CA GLN A 12 -16.85 -19.23 58.42
C GLN A 12 -17.47 -20.62 58.65
N LYS A 13 -17.13 -21.63 57.85
CA LYS A 13 -17.69 -22.99 57.97
C LYS A 13 -16.77 -24.02 58.61
N GLU A 14 -15.56 -23.63 59.00
CA GLU A 14 -14.58 -24.53 59.62
C GLU A 14 -14.48 -24.40 61.15
N ASP A 15 -15.25 -23.51 61.78
CA ASP A 15 -15.34 -23.40 63.25
C ASP A 15 -16.52 -24.18 63.84
N MET A 16 -16.68 -25.45 63.44
CA MET A 16 -17.53 -26.39 64.18
C MET A 16 -16.66 -27.12 65.21
N ASN A 17 -16.61 -26.50 66.39
CA ASN A 17 -16.13 -27.04 67.65
C ASN A 17 -16.83 -28.38 67.94
N CYS A 18 -16.13 -29.50 67.76
CA CYS A 18 -16.58 -30.79 68.29
C CYS A 18 -16.34 -30.74 69.80
N GLU A 19 -17.39 -30.44 70.56
CA GLU A 19 -17.37 -30.53 72.01
C GLU A 19 -17.01 -31.97 72.43
N GLU A 20 -15.96 -32.10 73.23
CA GLU A 20 -15.59 -33.34 73.90
C GLU A 20 -16.67 -33.69 74.92
N GLU A 21 -17.61 -34.56 74.54
CA GLU A 21 -18.44 -35.26 75.52
C GLU A 21 -17.56 -36.27 76.27
N ASN A 22 -17.13 -35.85 77.46
CA ASN A 22 -16.56 -36.71 78.49
C ASN A 22 -17.65 -37.61 79.08
N ASP A 23 -17.83 -38.78 78.48
CA ASP A 23 -18.44 -39.92 79.17
C ASP A 23 -17.39 -40.97 79.49
N ASN A 24 -17.11 -41.08 80.79
CA ASN A 24 -16.26 -42.08 81.40
C ASN A 24 -16.81 -43.49 81.14
N GLU A 25 -16.13 -44.27 80.30
CA GLU A 25 -16.06 -45.73 80.45
C GLU A 25 -14.70 -46.24 79.94
N GLU A 26 -13.83 -46.57 80.89
CA GLU A 26 -12.47 -47.06 80.69
C GLU A 26 -12.49 -48.49 80.13
N ILE A 27 -12.58 -48.61 78.80
CA ILE A 27 -12.31 -49.86 78.08
C ILE A 27 -10.83 -49.88 77.68
N PRO A 28 -10.03 -50.91 78.03
CA PRO A 28 -8.62 -50.98 77.64
C PRO A 28 -8.50 -51.18 76.13
N ARG A 29 -8.43 -50.07 75.37
CA ARG A 29 -8.24 -50.05 73.93
C ARG A 29 -6.90 -50.68 73.60
N ASN A 30 -6.84 -51.85 72.96
CA ASN A 30 -5.59 -52.50 72.54
C ASN A 30 -4.64 -51.55 71.78
N HIS A 31 -3.58 -51.07 72.45
CA HIS A 31 -2.63 -50.08 71.91
C HIS A 31 -1.81 -50.63 70.72
N LYS A 32 -1.72 -51.97 70.61
CA LYS A 32 -0.95 -52.66 69.57
C LYS A 32 -1.67 -52.61 68.21
N ASN A 33 -2.99 -52.73 68.19
CA ASN A 33 -3.77 -52.63 66.93
C ASN A 33 -3.78 -51.21 66.35
N ARG A 34 -3.84 -50.17 67.19
CA ARG A 34 -3.76 -48.77 66.72
C ARG A 34 -2.38 -48.44 66.16
N THR A 35 -1.31 -48.90 66.80
CA THR A 35 0.07 -48.66 66.33
C THR A 35 0.34 -49.34 65.00
N ILE A 36 -0.14 -50.58 64.81
CA ILE A 36 -0.03 -51.31 63.54
C ILE A 36 -0.87 -50.63 62.45
N GLN A 37 -2.07 -50.15 62.76
CA GLN A 37 -2.90 -49.42 61.80
C GLN A 37 -2.27 -48.08 61.41
N VAL A 38 -1.71 -47.32 62.36
CA VAL A 38 -1.00 -46.07 62.07
C VAL A 38 0.25 -46.32 61.23
N ALA A 39 1.07 -47.31 61.58
CA ALA A 39 2.26 -47.66 60.78
C ALA A 39 1.92 -48.13 59.36
N ALA A 40 0.85 -48.93 59.19
CA ALA A 40 0.38 -49.36 57.88
C ALA A 40 -0.23 -48.20 57.05
N VAL A 41 -0.86 -47.23 57.70
CA VAL A 41 -1.37 -46.01 57.06
C VAL A 41 -0.22 -45.08 56.67
N ASP A 42 0.80 -44.93 57.51
CA ASP A 42 1.99 -44.13 57.22
C ASP A 42 2.78 -44.74 56.04
N GLU A 43 2.93 -46.07 56.01
CA GLU A 43 3.57 -46.80 54.90
C GLU A 43 2.79 -46.63 53.58
N ALA A 44 1.45 -46.77 53.61
CA ALA A 44 0.61 -46.50 52.45
C ALA A 44 0.66 -45.03 52.00
N SER A 45 0.84 -44.08 52.93
CA SER A 45 0.98 -42.66 52.61
C SER A 45 2.31 -42.34 51.92
N GLU A 46 3.39 -43.02 52.31
CA GLU A 46 4.70 -42.86 51.66
C GLU A 46 4.74 -43.54 50.28
N GLU A 47 4.09 -44.70 50.12
CA GLU A 47 3.93 -45.36 48.82
C GLU A 47 3.12 -44.52 47.83
N THR A 48 2.01 -43.93 48.28
CA THR A 48 1.18 -43.05 47.44
C THR A 48 1.93 -41.77 47.05
N ARG A 49 2.70 -41.19 47.97
CA ARG A 49 3.56 -40.03 47.70
C ARG A 49 4.69 -40.36 46.71
N GLY A 50 5.32 -41.52 46.82
CA GLY A 50 6.36 -41.97 45.87
C GLY A 50 5.81 -42.19 44.46
N LEU A 51 4.59 -42.75 44.35
CA LEU A 51 3.88 -42.91 43.08
C LEU A 51 3.55 -41.56 42.44
N GLU A 52 3.09 -40.59 43.22
CA GLU A 52 2.78 -39.23 42.76
C GLU A 52 4.03 -38.52 42.23
N GLN A 53 5.14 -38.56 42.97
CA GLN A 53 6.43 -38.00 42.52
C GLN A 53 6.95 -38.65 41.23
N ALA A 54 6.78 -39.97 41.09
CA ALA A 54 7.17 -40.69 39.88
C ALA A 54 6.31 -40.28 38.68
N MET A 55 5.02 -40.02 38.89
CA MET A 55 4.13 -39.49 37.84
C MET A 55 4.52 -38.08 37.44
N ASP A 56 4.76 -37.18 38.41
CA ASP A 56 5.18 -35.80 38.13
C ASP A 56 6.50 -35.76 37.36
N HIS A 57 7.49 -36.56 37.78
CA HIS A 57 8.75 -36.66 37.07
C HIS A 57 8.56 -37.16 35.63
N LYS A 58 7.69 -38.15 35.42
CA LYS A 58 7.36 -38.68 34.09
C LYS A 58 6.65 -37.65 33.22
N LEU A 59 5.76 -36.85 33.79
CA LEU A 59 5.07 -35.77 33.08
C LEU A 59 6.03 -34.65 32.68
N ASN A 60 6.92 -34.24 33.60
CA ASN A 60 7.93 -33.22 33.31
C ASN A 60 8.89 -33.67 32.20
N ASN A 61 9.37 -34.92 32.24
CA ASN A 61 10.22 -35.46 31.16
C ASN A 61 9.47 -35.47 29.81
N LYS A 62 8.19 -35.85 29.79
CA LYS A 62 7.38 -35.77 28.56
C LYS A 62 7.22 -34.35 28.05
N LEU A 63 7.01 -33.38 28.94
CA LEU A 63 6.91 -31.97 28.60
C LEU A 63 8.23 -31.46 27.99
N ASP A 64 9.36 -31.85 28.56
CA ASP A 64 10.69 -31.48 28.05
C ASP A 64 10.93 -32.05 26.65
N ILE A 65 10.53 -33.31 26.40
CA ILE A 65 10.61 -33.93 25.07
C ILE A 65 9.76 -33.16 24.05
N ILE A 66 8.50 -32.85 24.40
CA ILE A 66 7.60 -32.10 23.51
C ILE A 66 8.17 -30.70 23.22
N ASN A 67 8.69 -30.02 24.24
CA ASN A 67 9.34 -28.71 24.07
C ASN A 67 10.54 -28.82 23.12
N ALA A 68 11.37 -29.85 23.27
CA ALA A 68 12.51 -30.07 22.38
C ALA A 68 12.07 -30.34 20.94
N GLU A 69 11.03 -31.16 20.72
CA GLU A 69 10.46 -31.42 19.40
C GLU A 69 9.93 -30.14 18.74
N VAL A 70 9.15 -29.35 19.47
CA VAL A 70 8.63 -28.06 18.98
C VAL A 70 9.77 -27.11 18.59
N LEU A 71 10.81 -27.02 19.43
CA LEU A 71 11.98 -26.20 19.13
C LEU A 71 12.73 -26.66 17.87
N ILE A 72 12.80 -27.96 17.61
CA ILE A 72 13.39 -28.52 16.39
C ILE A 72 12.57 -28.11 15.17
N GLU A 73 11.24 -28.23 15.23
CA GLU A 73 10.37 -27.84 14.10
C GLU A 73 10.45 -26.34 13.81
N PHE A 74 10.45 -25.49 14.84
CA PHE A 74 10.66 -24.05 14.67
C PHE A 74 12.03 -23.72 14.05
N ARG A 75 13.07 -24.49 14.38
CA ARG A 75 14.39 -24.33 13.77
C ARG A 75 14.38 -24.69 12.30
N LYS A 76 13.79 -25.83 11.93
CA LYS A 76 13.62 -26.23 10.52
C LYS A 76 12.87 -25.17 9.73
N LEU A 77 11.77 -24.64 10.31
CA LEU A 77 11.00 -23.57 9.68
C LEU A 77 11.85 -22.31 9.50
N LYS A 78 12.61 -21.89 10.51
CA LYS A 78 13.51 -20.73 10.42
C LYS A 78 14.55 -20.91 9.32
N ASP A 79 15.17 -22.08 9.24
CA ASP A 79 16.21 -22.37 8.26
C ASP A 79 15.62 -22.38 6.83
N TYR A 80 14.45 -22.99 6.65
CA TYR A 80 13.70 -22.96 5.39
C TYR A 80 13.34 -21.52 4.98
N MET A 81 12.84 -20.71 5.92
CA MET A 81 12.53 -19.31 5.63
C MET A 81 13.77 -18.50 5.28
N ALA A 82 14.91 -18.76 5.95
CA ALA A 82 16.17 -18.09 5.62
C ALA A 82 16.64 -18.44 4.19
N GLU A 83 16.48 -19.70 3.78
CA GLU A 83 16.80 -20.16 2.43
C GLU A 83 15.88 -19.54 1.38
N GLU A 84 14.56 -19.54 1.60
CA GLU A 84 13.60 -18.92 0.68
C GLU A 84 13.81 -17.41 0.55
N VAL A 85 14.06 -16.71 1.67
CA VAL A 85 14.40 -15.28 1.66
C VAL A 85 15.70 -15.03 0.91
N ALA A 86 16.73 -15.86 1.12
CA ALA A 86 17.99 -15.74 0.39
C ALA A 86 17.80 -15.93 -1.12
N LYS A 87 16.98 -16.90 -1.52
CA LYS A 87 16.65 -17.17 -2.92
C LYS A 87 15.91 -16.01 -3.58
N ILE A 88 14.86 -15.48 -2.95
CA ILE A 88 14.12 -14.32 -3.44
C ILE A 88 15.04 -13.10 -3.52
N THR A 89 15.89 -12.90 -2.51
CA THR A 89 16.85 -11.78 -2.49
C THR A 89 17.87 -11.90 -3.61
N ALA A 90 18.38 -13.11 -3.87
CA ALA A 90 19.31 -13.36 -4.96
C ALA A 90 18.66 -13.13 -6.34
N GLN A 91 17.44 -13.63 -6.54
CA GLN A 91 16.66 -13.40 -7.76
C GLN A 91 16.42 -11.90 -7.99
N LEU A 92 15.94 -11.18 -6.97
CA LEU A 92 15.69 -9.75 -7.06
C LEU A 92 16.98 -8.96 -7.36
N THR A 93 18.09 -9.34 -6.73
CA THR A 93 19.40 -8.72 -6.97
C THR A 93 19.90 -8.98 -8.39
N GLN A 94 19.53 -10.09 -9.01
CA GLN A 94 19.87 -10.42 -10.39
C GLN A 94 18.97 -9.72 -11.41
N GLU A 95 17.66 -9.70 -11.18
CA GLU A 95 16.68 -9.17 -12.15
C GLU A 95 16.62 -7.64 -12.16
N LEU A 96 16.77 -6.96 -11.01
CA LEU A 96 16.74 -5.49 -10.96
C LEU A 96 17.80 -4.81 -11.84
N PRO A 97 19.08 -5.23 -11.83
CA PRO A 97 20.10 -4.68 -12.72
C PRO A 97 19.79 -4.93 -14.20
N GLN A 98 19.26 -6.11 -14.54
CA GLN A 98 18.87 -6.45 -15.91
C GLN A 98 17.76 -5.52 -16.41
N ALA A 99 16.68 -5.38 -15.63
CA ALA A 99 15.58 -4.47 -15.96
C ALA A 99 16.03 -3.00 -16.04
N ARG A 100 16.96 -2.59 -15.16
CA ARG A 100 17.54 -1.24 -15.19
C ARG A 100 18.38 -1.00 -16.44
N GLU A 101 19.16 -1.99 -16.86
CA GLU A 101 19.98 -1.91 -18.07
C GLU A 101 19.10 -1.84 -19.32
N GLU A 102 18.07 -2.69 -19.42
CA GLU A 102 17.07 -2.64 -20.50
C GLU A 102 16.39 -1.28 -20.59
N LEU A 103 15.97 -0.72 -19.46
CA LEU A 103 15.38 0.62 -19.40
C LEU A 103 16.38 1.70 -19.84
N THR A 104 17.65 1.57 -19.45
CA THR A 104 18.72 2.50 -19.85
C THR A 104 18.96 2.43 -21.36
N GLN A 105 18.99 1.23 -21.94
CA GLN A 105 19.13 1.03 -23.39
C GLN A 105 17.91 1.57 -24.15
N ALA A 106 16.69 1.32 -23.66
CA ALA A 106 15.47 1.86 -24.25
C ALA A 106 15.49 3.40 -24.29
N HIS A 107 15.87 4.06 -23.20
CA HIS A 107 16.03 5.52 -23.16
C HIS A 107 17.09 6.01 -24.16
N GLN A 108 18.25 5.36 -24.23
CA GLN A 108 19.30 5.75 -25.19
C GLN A 108 18.83 5.60 -26.64
N THR A 109 18.12 4.52 -26.98
CA THR A 109 17.59 4.35 -28.35
C THR A 109 16.47 5.34 -28.65
N ALA A 110 15.61 5.68 -27.69
CA ALA A 110 14.60 6.71 -27.86
C ALA A 110 15.21 8.10 -28.07
N ALA A 111 16.26 8.46 -27.31
CA ALA A 111 17.01 9.69 -27.51
C ALA A 111 17.66 9.75 -28.90
N ARG A 112 18.27 8.65 -29.36
CA ARG A 112 18.83 8.55 -30.72
C ARG A 112 17.76 8.74 -31.80
N ARG A 113 16.58 8.13 -31.64
CA ARG A 113 15.44 8.32 -32.57
C ARG A 113 14.93 9.76 -32.58
N HIS A 114 14.89 10.41 -31.42
CA HIS A 114 14.50 11.81 -31.32
C HIS A 114 15.48 12.74 -32.04
N ASP A 115 16.79 12.51 -31.87
CA ASP A 115 17.84 13.27 -32.55
C ASP A 115 17.83 13.03 -34.07
N GLU A 116 17.62 11.80 -34.51
CA GLU A 116 17.48 11.46 -35.93
C GLU A 116 16.22 12.05 -36.55
N SER A 117 15.10 12.01 -35.84
CA SER A 117 13.84 12.65 -36.26
C SER A 117 14.02 14.16 -36.38
N SER A 118 14.67 14.79 -35.40
CA SER A 118 14.98 16.22 -35.42
C SER A 118 15.92 16.59 -36.57
N ARG A 119 16.97 15.79 -36.85
CA ARG A 119 17.84 16.01 -38.01
C ARG A 119 17.11 15.88 -39.35
N ASN A 120 16.21 14.92 -39.48
CA ASN A 120 15.41 14.75 -40.69
C ASN A 120 14.42 15.90 -40.90
N HIS A 121 13.83 16.41 -39.82
CA HIS A 121 12.98 17.60 -39.87
C HIS A 121 13.73 18.83 -40.37
N ILE A 122 14.95 19.08 -39.85
CA ILE A 122 15.79 20.22 -40.24
C ILE A 122 16.19 20.15 -41.73
N ARG A 123 16.50 18.97 -42.29
CA ARG A 123 16.76 18.85 -43.74
C ARG A 123 15.54 19.23 -44.59
N ASN A 124 14.35 18.84 -44.15
CA ASN A 124 13.13 19.19 -44.86
C ASN A 124 12.83 20.69 -44.78
N GLU A 125 13.32 21.38 -43.75
CA GLU A 125 13.16 22.82 -43.56
C GLU A 125 13.84 23.64 -44.68
N GLU A 126 14.99 23.18 -45.21
CA GLU A 126 15.64 23.79 -46.37
C GLU A 126 14.82 23.62 -47.66
N GLU A 127 14.19 22.45 -47.84
CA GLU A 127 13.29 22.19 -48.97
C GLU A 127 12.00 23.02 -48.86
N VAL A 128 11.42 23.11 -47.67
CA VAL A 128 10.26 23.98 -47.37
C VAL A 128 10.59 25.45 -47.63
N LYS A 129 11.79 25.90 -47.28
CA LYS A 129 12.26 27.27 -47.57
C LYS A 129 12.38 27.53 -49.07
N LYS A 130 12.99 26.60 -49.83
CA LYS A 130 13.06 26.71 -51.30
C LYS A 130 11.68 26.71 -51.95
N ILE A 131 10.75 25.87 -51.48
CA ILE A 131 9.37 25.84 -51.97
C ILE A 131 8.68 27.18 -51.68
N LYS A 132 8.86 27.73 -50.48
CA LYS A 132 8.32 29.05 -50.11
C LYS A 132 8.84 30.14 -51.03
N ASP A 133 10.16 30.18 -51.27
CA ASP A 133 10.79 31.19 -52.14
C ASP A 133 10.29 31.07 -53.60
N ILE A 134 10.13 29.85 -54.12
CA ILE A 134 9.58 29.61 -55.48
C ILE A 134 8.11 30.04 -55.57
N VAL A 135 7.31 29.76 -54.54
CA VAL A 135 5.91 30.19 -54.47
C VAL A 135 5.83 31.71 -54.42
N GLU A 136 6.71 32.37 -53.65
CA GLU A 136 6.75 33.82 -53.52
C GLU A 136 7.27 34.51 -54.79
N ALA A 137 8.24 33.92 -55.49
CA ALA A 137 8.73 34.42 -56.78
C ALA A 137 7.73 34.23 -57.94
N LYS A 138 6.87 33.21 -57.85
CA LYS A 138 5.79 32.97 -58.84
C LYS A 138 4.51 33.74 -58.52
N LYS A 139 4.49 34.57 -57.47
CA LYS A 139 3.32 35.38 -57.14
C LYS A 139 3.18 36.56 -58.10
N THR A 140 1.95 36.74 -58.58
CA THR A 140 1.51 37.92 -59.30
C THR A 140 1.67 39.16 -58.41
N PRO A 141 2.10 40.32 -58.93
CA PRO A 141 2.24 41.55 -58.13
C PRO A 141 0.94 41.84 -57.37
N GLY A 142 1.01 41.82 -56.04
CA GLY A 142 -0.15 41.99 -55.14
C GLY A 142 -0.54 40.76 -54.30
N ALA A 143 0.03 39.58 -54.57
CA ALA A 143 -0.22 38.40 -53.73
C ALA A 143 0.81 38.33 -52.58
N ARG A 144 0.36 38.38 -51.32
CA ARG A 144 1.16 38.05 -50.12
C ARG A 144 0.82 36.62 -49.68
N VAL A 145 1.79 35.81 -49.21
CA VAL A 145 1.51 34.49 -48.59
C VAL A 145 1.13 34.76 -47.14
N LEU A 146 -0.16 34.76 -46.83
CA LEU A 146 -0.66 34.99 -45.47
C LEU A 146 -1.83 34.05 -45.21
N ARG A 147 -1.54 32.89 -44.59
CA ARG A 147 -2.46 32.03 -43.84
C ARG A 147 -3.91 32.15 -44.31
N ASP A 148 -4.16 31.57 -45.48
CA ASP A 148 -5.21 31.92 -46.44
C ASP A 148 -6.67 31.73 -45.96
N GLN A 149 -7.15 32.47 -44.96
CA GLN A 149 -8.58 32.54 -44.63
C GLN A 149 -9.02 33.96 -44.23
N LEU A 150 -10.04 34.47 -44.93
CA LEU A 150 -10.78 35.67 -44.56
C LEU A 150 -11.70 35.34 -43.39
N TYR A 151 -11.38 35.83 -42.19
CA TYR A 151 -12.24 35.65 -41.03
C TYR A 151 -13.33 36.72 -41.01
N PRO A 152 -14.60 36.37 -40.76
CA PRO A 152 -15.66 37.36 -40.60
C PRO A 152 -15.37 38.21 -39.35
N VAL A 153 -15.15 39.50 -39.56
CA VAL A 153 -15.01 40.47 -38.46
C VAL A 153 -16.38 40.66 -37.84
N LYS A 154 -16.52 40.31 -36.57
CA LYS A 154 -17.77 40.47 -35.81
C LYS A 154 -17.82 41.89 -35.26
N VAL A 155 -18.83 42.66 -35.68
CA VAL A 155 -19.20 43.94 -35.06
C VAL A 155 -20.46 43.69 -34.23
N ASP A 156 -20.42 43.95 -32.93
CA ASP A 156 -21.51 43.72 -31.98
C ASP A 156 -22.07 42.27 -31.93
N ASN A 157 -21.22 41.26 -32.15
CA ASN A 157 -21.60 39.84 -32.09
C ASN A 157 -22.70 39.39 -33.10
N VAL A 158 -23.00 40.21 -34.11
CA VAL A 158 -23.97 39.90 -35.17
C VAL A 158 -23.29 40.11 -36.53
N ASN A 159 -23.55 39.24 -37.49
CA ASN A 159 -23.08 39.40 -38.88
C ASN A 159 -23.85 40.56 -39.54
N ARG A 160 -23.47 41.82 -39.25
CA ARG A 160 -24.12 43.01 -39.81
C ARG A 160 -23.44 43.42 -41.12
N THR A 161 -24.23 43.53 -42.19
CA THR A 161 -23.81 43.96 -43.54
C THR A 161 -23.67 45.47 -43.68
N VAL A 162 -23.91 46.24 -42.61
CA VAL A 162 -23.81 47.70 -42.59
C VAL A 162 -23.35 48.17 -41.22
N VAL A 163 -22.44 49.15 -41.20
CA VAL A 163 -21.96 49.82 -39.99
C VAL A 163 -22.84 51.05 -39.76
N ILE A 164 -23.43 51.16 -38.56
CA ILE A 164 -24.42 52.18 -38.21
C ILE A 164 -23.87 53.01 -37.05
N ASP A 165 -24.04 54.33 -37.10
CA ASP A 165 -23.65 55.23 -36.01
C ASP A 165 -24.62 55.17 -34.82
N HIS A 166 -24.27 55.79 -33.69
CA HIS A 166 -25.11 55.91 -32.48
C HIS A 166 -26.49 56.56 -32.75
N GLU A 167 -26.64 57.30 -33.86
CA GLU A 167 -27.90 57.89 -34.32
C GLU A 167 -28.72 57.00 -35.28
N GLY A 168 -28.30 55.76 -35.53
CA GLY A 168 -29.03 54.84 -36.40
C GLY A 168 -28.85 55.10 -37.91
N LYS A 169 -27.88 55.94 -38.31
CA LYS A 169 -27.57 56.26 -39.70
C LYS A 169 -26.44 55.39 -40.25
N ILE A 170 -26.53 55.01 -41.52
CA ILE A 170 -25.50 54.26 -42.23
C ILE A 170 -24.24 55.13 -42.35
N LEU A 171 -23.08 54.63 -41.91
CA LEU A 171 -21.78 55.28 -42.07
C LEU A 171 -21.14 54.84 -43.40
N PRO A 172 -21.20 55.66 -44.47
CA PRO A 172 -20.44 55.38 -45.68
C PRO A 172 -18.93 55.52 -45.38
N GLY A 173 -18.12 54.59 -45.88
CA GLY A 173 -16.65 54.63 -45.73
C GLY A 173 -16.07 53.88 -44.53
N ALA A 174 -16.90 53.23 -43.69
CA ALA A 174 -16.41 52.47 -42.54
C ALA A 174 -15.44 51.32 -42.91
N ALA A 175 -15.64 50.68 -44.07
CA ALA A 175 -14.75 49.63 -44.57
C ALA A 175 -13.36 50.17 -44.96
N GLU A 176 -13.29 51.42 -45.41
CA GLU A 176 -12.04 52.07 -45.83
C GLU A 176 -11.26 52.58 -44.62
N ALA A 177 -11.93 53.26 -43.69
CA ALA A 177 -11.31 53.75 -42.45
C ALA A 177 -10.76 52.61 -41.56
N LEU A 178 -11.54 51.54 -41.35
CA LEU A 178 -11.08 50.39 -40.57
C LEU A 178 -9.99 49.58 -41.29
N GLY A 179 -9.99 49.59 -42.62
CA GLY A 179 -8.95 48.97 -43.43
C GLY A 179 -7.63 49.72 -43.39
N GLU A 180 -7.67 51.06 -43.42
CA GLU A 180 -6.49 51.93 -43.29
C GLU A 180 -5.86 51.83 -41.90
N GLU A 181 -6.67 51.84 -40.83
CA GLU A 181 -6.18 51.73 -39.44
C GLU A 181 -5.45 50.41 -39.18
N ASN A 182 -5.92 49.31 -39.78
CA ASN A 182 -5.42 47.96 -39.53
C ASN A 182 -4.54 47.41 -40.66
N ASP A 183 -4.27 48.20 -41.70
CA ASP A 183 -3.54 47.82 -42.92
C ASP A 183 -4.07 46.51 -43.55
N VAL A 184 -5.41 46.36 -43.56
CA VAL A 184 -6.14 45.20 -44.10
C VAL A 184 -7.18 45.63 -45.12
N GLN A 185 -7.32 44.85 -46.20
CA GLN A 185 -8.38 45.07 -47.18
C GLN A 185 -9.68 44.42 -46.70
N ILE A 186 -10.65 45.24 -46.31
CA ILE A 186 -11.99 44.78 -45.90
C ILE A 186 -12.88 44.70 -47.15
N ALA A 187 -13.27 43.49 -47.53
CA ALA A 187 -14.19 43.25 -48.65
C ALA A 187 -15.59 42.88 -48.14
N LYS A 188 -16.62 43.37 -48.84
CA LYS A 188 -18.01 42.96 -48.59
C LYS A 188 -18.21 41.53 -49.08
N LEU A 189 -18.45 40.59 -48.17
CA LEU A 189 -18.94 39.26 -48.54
C LEU A 189 -20.37 39.43 -49.08
N THR A 190 -20.63 38.96 -50.31
CA THR A 190 -21.93 39.10 -51.00
C THR A 190 -22.69 37.79 -50.97
#